data_AF-A0A9D5U077-F1
#
_entry.id   AF-A0A9D5U077-F1
#
_cell.length_a   1.000
_cell.length_b   1.000
_cell.length_c   1.000
_cell.angle_alpha   90.00
_cell.angle_beta   90.00
_cell.angle_gamma   90.00
#
_symmetry.space_group_name_H-M   'P 1'
#
loop_
_entity.id
_entity.type
_entity.pdbx_description
1 polymer ?
#
loop_
_entity_poly.entity_id
_entity_poly.type
_entity_poly.pdbx_seq_one_letter_code
_entity_poly.pdbx_strand_id
1 'polypeptide(L)'
;MAQALRAGAVGDGVGRAGGTGGARGRPAHFAPVGGRQVLACGNGGSAADAQHFVAELVGRMSRDRRALPALSLASDPSNLTALSNDYGFERVFARQVEALGAPGDVLLAITTSGRSRNVLAALETARQAGLPTILLTGADPSQPAADIVIAVPSRHTQRVQEVHMAILHSLCERIEAHFVCEAQNRTTE
;
A
#
# COMPACT_ATOMS: atom_id res chain seq x y z
N MET A 1 -1.29 9.67 0.36
CA MET A 1 -2.26 8.55 0.25
C MET A 1 -3.46 8.88 -0.65
N ALA A 2 -4.38 9.79 -0.30
CA ALA A 2 -5.54 10.10 -1.16
C ALA A 2 -5.16 10.57 -2.59
N GLN A 3 -4.08 11.35 -2.73
CA GLN A 3 -3.57 11.76 -4.04
C GLN A 3 -3.07 10.61 -4.91
N ALA A 4 -2.44 9.59 -4.31
CA ALA A 4 -2.07 8.38 -5.02
C ALA A 4 -3.35 7.77 -5.61
N LEU A 5 -4.37 7.53 -4.79
CA LEU A 5 -5.60 6.84 -5.17
C LEU A 5 -6.52 7.53 -6.22
N ARG A 6 -6.21 8.74 -6.71
CA ARG A 6 -7.12 9.57 -7.51
C ARG A 6 -7.45 9.07 -8.93
N ALA A 7 -6.59 8.28 -9.59
CA ALA A 7 -6.77 7.96 -11.02
C ALA A 7 -6.26 6.56 -11.44
N GLY A 8 -6.58 5.53 -10.66
CA GLY A 8 -6.36 4.12 -11.03
C GLY A 8 -7.44 3.55 -11.97
N ALA A 9 -8.21 4.40 -12.66
CA ALA A 9 -9.15 3.94 -13.66
C ALA A 9 -8.36 3.48 -14.88
N VAL A 10 -8.53 2.19 -15.21
CA VAL A 10 -8.25 1.60 -16.52
C VAL A 10 -8.52 2.65 -17.60
N GLY A 11 -7.47 3.01 -18.36
CA GLY A 11 -7.61 3.94 -19.46
C GLY A 11 -8.65 3.46 -20.46
N ASP A 12 -9.42 4.40 -20.99
CA ASP A 12 -10.29 4.29 -22.16
C ASP A 12 -9.47 3.95 -23.42
N GLY A 13 -8.88 2.76 -23.43
CA GLY A 13 -7.88 2.32 -24.40
C GLY A 13 -8.23 1.00 -25.07
N VAL A 14 -9.51 0.60 -25.11
CA VAL A 14 -9.94 -0.42 -26.09
C VAL A 14 -10.16 0.30 -27.42
N GLY A 15 -9.06 0.70 -28.04
CA GLY A 15 -9.05 1.08 -29.45
C GLY A 15 -9.52 -0.12 -30.27
N ARG A 16 -10.63 0.06 -30.99
CA ARG A 16 -11.12 -0.87 -32.02
C ARG A 16 -9.97 -1.19 -32.98
N ALA A 17 -9.41 -2.39 -32.88
CA ALA A 17 -8.48 -2.91 -33.88
C ALA A 17 -9.28 -3.42 -35.09
N GLY A 18 -9.56 -2.52 -36.03
CA GLY A 18 -9.76 -2.88 -37.42
C GLY A 18 -8.42 -2.81 -38.14
N GLY A 19 -8.03 -3.86 -38.88
CA GLY A 19 -6.89 -3.81 -39.80
C GLY A 19 -6.00 -5.05 -39.77
N THR A 20 -6.14 -5.87 -40.79
CA THR A 20 -5.26 -6.98 -41.17
C THR A 20 -3.86 -6.49 -41.56
N GLY A 21 -2.80 -7.10 -41.03
CA GLY A 21 -1.44 -6.91 -41.56
C GLY A 21 -0.34 -7.38 -40.60
N GLY A 22 0.44 -8.38 -41.01
CA GLY A 22 1.45 -9.04 -40.18
C GLY A 22 2.60 -8.13 -39.74
N ALA A 23 2.98 -8.24 -38.47
CA ALA A 23 4.28 -7.83 -37.97
C ALA A 23 4.65 -8.69 -36.75
N ARG A 24 5.92 -9.12 -36.71
CA ARG A 24 6.53 -10.00 -35.71
C ARG A 24 6.24 -9.49 -34.29
N GLY A 25 5.55 -10.31 -33.50
CA GLY A 25 5.23 -10.00 -32.10
C GLY A 25 6.49 -9.80 -31.28
N ARG A 26 6.74 -8.56 -30.85
CA ARG A 26 7.60 -8.30 -29.68
C ARG A 26 6.93 -8.98 -28.47
N PRO A 27 7.67 -9.62 -27.55
CA PRO A 27 7.04 -10.14 -26.34
C PRO A 27 6.32 -9.00 -25.65
N ALA A 28 5.04 -9.20 -25.35
CA ALA A 28 4.27 -8.27 -24.54
C ALA A 28 4.97 -8.17 -23.19
N HIS A 29 5.73 -7.09 -22.99
CA HIS A 29 6.15 -6.72 -21.64
C HIS A 29 4.88 -6.57 -20.83
N PHE A 30 4.71 -7.42 -19.83
CA PHE A 30 3.68 -7.26 -18.81
C PHE A 30 4.02 -5.97 -18.06
N ALA A 31 3.46 -4.86 -18.53
CA ALA A 31 3.53 -3.59 -17.82
C ALA A 31 2.65 -3.73 -16.58
N PRO A 32 3.16 -3.46 -15.36
CA PRO A 32 2.32 -3.50 -14.17
C PRO A 32 1.12 -2.56 -14.36
N VAL A 33 -0.06 -3.07 -14.00
CA VAL A 33 -1.33 -2.36 -14.11
C VAL A 33 -1.32 -1.21 -13.11
N GLY A 34 -0.95 -0.01 -13.59
CA GLY A 34 -1.22 1.30 -12.99
C GLY A 34 -0.48 1.61 -11.68
N GLY A 35 0.40 2.61 -11.69
CA GLY A 35 0.73 3.32 -10.45
C GLY A 35 -0.52 4.02 -9.90
N ARG A 36 -0.55 4.27 -8.58
CA ARG A 36 -1.63 4.86 -7.74
C ARG A 36 -2.30 3.93 -6.70
N GLN A 37 -1.66 2.86 -6.27
CA GLN A 37 -2.18 1.97 -5.19
C GLN A 37 -1.52 2.22 -3.83
N VAL A 38 -2.11 1.66 -2.77
CA VAL A 38 -1.47 1.54 -1.45
C VAL A 38 -0.97 0.12 -1.23
N LEU A 39 0.35 -0.03 -1.04
CA LEU A 39 0.94 -1.25 -0.53
C LEU A 39 1.06 -1.14 0.99
N ALA A 40 0.60 -2.14 1.74
CA ALA A 40 0.67 -2.14 3.20
C ALA A 40 1.42 -3.37 3.72
N CYS A 41 2.27 -3.20 4.74
CA CYS A 41 3.00 -4.31 5.34
C CYS A 41 3.20 -4.15 6.85
N GLY A 42 3.37 -5.28 7.54
CA GLY A 42 3.60 -5.36 8.98
C GLY A 42 3.72 -6.82 9.43
N ASN A 43 4.07 -7.05 10.70
CA ASN A 43 4.22 -8.39 11.27
C ASN A 43 3.18 -8.65 12.38
N GLY A 44 2.65 -9.88 12.47
CA GLY A 44 1.73 -10.27 13.55
C GLY A 44 0.48 -9.38 13.60
N GLY A 45 0.19 -8.77 14.75
CA GLY A 45 -0.94 -7.83 14.86
C GLY A 45 -0.86 -6.67 13.86
N SER A 46 0.34 -6.18 13.54
CA SER A 46 0.53 -5.15 12.51
C SER A 46 0.28 -5.66 11.09
N ALA A 47 0.39 -6.97 10.85
CA ALA A 47 -0.05 -7.58 9.59
C ALA A 47 -1.59 -7.60 9.49
N ALA A 48 -2.27 -7.89 10.61
CA ALA A 48 -3.72 -7.82 10.69
C ALA A 48 -4.21 -6.37 10.49
N ASP A 49 -3.55 -5.38 11.09
CA ASP A 49 -3.84 -3.96 10.89
C ASP A 49 -3.67 -3.55 9.41
N ALA A 50 -2.60 -4.00 8.75
CA ALA A 50 -2.37 -3.76 7.33
C ALA A 50 -3.47 -4.38 6.45
N GLN A 51 -3.88 -5.62 6.75
CA GLN A 51 -4.98 -6.30 6.05
C GLN A 51 -6.32 -5.61 6.28
N HIS A 52 -6.62 -5.20 7.52
CA HIS A 52 -7.82 -4.46 7.88
C HIS A 52 -7.90 -3.17 7.08
N PHE A 53 -6.83 -2.37 7.08
CA PHE A 53 -6.77 -1.12 6.33
C PHE A 53 -6.98 -1.32 4.82
N VAL A 54 -6.37 -2.36 4.24
CA VAL A 54 -6.57 -2.71 2.82
C VAL A 54 -8.02 -3.10 2.54
N ALA A 55 -8.65 -3.89 3.42
CA ALA A 55 -10.05 -4.28 3.27
C ALA A 55 -11.00 -3.07 3.29
N GLU A 56 -10.74 -2.09 4.17
CA GLU A 56 -11.53 -0.85 4.23
C GLU A 56 -11.37 0.01 2.97
N LEU A 57 -10.21 0.00 2.31
CA LEU A 57 -9.98 0.71 1.05
C LEU A 57 -10.60 0.00 -0.16
N VAL A 58 -10.47 -1.32 -0.25
CA VAL A 58 -11.04 -2.10 -1.37
C VAL A 58 -12.56 -2.17 -1.25
N GLY A 59 -13.08 -2.42 -0.05
CA GLY A 59 -14.50 -2.41 0.29
C GLY A 59 -15.02 -1.00 0.49
N ARG A 60 -15.45 -0.66 1.70
CA ARG A 60 -15.80 0.69 2.18
C ARG A 60 -15.91 0.68 3.70
N MET A 61 -15.69 1.83 4.34
CA MET A 61 -15.81 1.94 5.80
C MET A 61 -17.25 2.28 6.19
N SER A 62 -17.74 3.46 5.79
CA SER A 62 -19.05 3.94 6.26
C SER A 62 -19.92 4.53 5.14
N ARG A 63 -19.31 5.15 4.14
CA ARG A 63 -19.99 5.82 3.03
C ARG A 63 -19.73 5.10 1.72
N ASP A 64 -20.72 5.12 0.84
CA ASP A 64 -20.56 4.50 -0.46
C ASP A 64 -19.65 5.33 -1.36
N ARG A 65 -18.66 4.66 -1.97
CA ARG A 65 -17.70 5.25 -2.89
C ARG A 65 -17.05 4.14 -3.72
N ARG A 66 -16.40 4.50 -4.83
CA ARG A 66 -15.67 3.53 -5.67
C ARG A 66 -14.63 2.74 -4.89
N ALA A 67 -14.37 1.47 -5.22
CA ALA A 67 -13.26 0.70 -4.66
C ALA A 67 -11.92 1.41 -4.90
N LEU A 68 -11.01 1.35 -3.93
CA LEU A 68 -9.68 1.97 -4.01
C LEU A 68 -8.59 0.88 -4.08
N PRO A 69 -7.61 1.00 -4.99
CA PRO A 69 -6.59 -0.03 -5.16
C PRO A 69 -5.64 -0.07 -3.96
N ALA A 70 -5.61 -1.22 -3.28
CA ALA A 70 -4.72 -1.46 -2.15
C ALA A 70 -4.39 -2.96 -2.03
N LEU A 71 -3.20 -3.27 -1.53
CA LEU A 71 -2.71 -4.63 -1.34
C LEU A 71 -1.92 -4.75 -0.03
N SER A 72 -2.22 -5.78 0.76
CA SER A 72 -1.41 -6.14 1.93
C SER A 72 -0.35 -7.18 1.51
N LEU A 73 0.91 -6.84 1.71
CA LEU A 73 2.08 -7.70 1.41
C LEU A 73 2.21 -8.87 2.39
N ALA A 74 1.36 -8.92 3.42
CA ALA A 74 1.31 -9.99 4.41
C ALA A 74 0.16 -10.99 4.16
N SER A 75 -0.59 -10.86 3.08
CA SER A 75 -1.81 -11.65 2.85
C SER A 75 -1.59 -12.97 2.12
N ASP A 76 -0.52 -13.09 1.33
CA ASP A 76 -0.25 -14.32 0.57
C ASP A 76 0.79 -15.19 1.30
N PRO A 77 0.38 -16.30 1.95
CA PRO A 77 1.30 -17.19 2.63
C PRO A 77 2.30 -17.87 1.69
N SER A 78 1.96 -18.05 0.41
CA SER A 78 2.88 -18.62 -0.58
C SER A 78 4.02 -17.66 -0.85
N ASN A 79 3.73 -16.36 -1.04
CA ASN A 79 4.77 -15.35 -1.18
C ASN A 79 5.63 -15.24 0.09
N LEU A 80 5.00 -15.19 1.27
CA LEU A 80 5.74 -15.07 2.52
C LEU A 80 6.69 -16.25 2.75
N THR A 81 6.23 -17.47 2.53
CA THR A 81 7.03 -18.68 2.78
C THR A 81 8.12 -18.88 1.73
N ALA A 82 7.81 -18.72 0.43
CA ALA A 82 8.80 -18.84 -0.64
C ALA A 82 9.89 -17.77 -0.53
N LEU A 83 9.51 -16.50 -0.34
CA LEU A 83 10.50 -15.42 -0.22
C LEU A 83 11.33 -15.54 1.06
N SER A 84 10.73 -16.03 2.15
CA SER A 84 11.47 -16.30 3.38
C SER A 84 12.47 -17.44 3.21
N ASN A 85 12.11 -18.48 2.46
CA ASN A 85 12.99 -19.62 2.18
C ASN A 85 14.18 -19.22 1.28
N ASP A 86 13.89 -18.47 0.22
CA ASP A 86 14.87 -18.21 -0.85
C ASP A 86 15.74 -16.98 -0.58
N TYR A 87 15.20 -15.97 0.10
CA TYR A 87 15.87 -14.67 0.33
C TYR A 87 15.99 -14.29 1.82
N GLY A 88 15.46 -15.12 2.72
CA GLY A 88 15.39 -14.84 4.14
C GLY A 88 14.21 -13.95 4.53
N PHE A 89 13.75 -14.10 5.78
CA PHE A 89 12.57 -13.39 6.29
C PHE A 89 12.71 -11.86 6.22
N GLU A 90 13.94 -11.32 6.29
CA GLU A 90 14.22 -9.89 6.13
C GLU A 90 13.79 -9.32 4.76
N ARG A 91 13.72 -10.13 3.71
CA ARG A 91 13.47 -9.63 2.35
C ARG A 91 12.03 -9.84 1.87
N VAL A 92 11.16 -10.45 2.69
CA VAL A 92 9.80 -10.87 2.29
C VAL A 92 8.93 -9.73 1.80
N PHE A 93 9.01 -8.55 2.42
CA PHE A 93 8.24 -7.38 1.98
C PHE A 93 9.01 -6.58 0.93
N ALA A 94 10.32 -6.42 1.07
CA ALA A 94 11.17 -5.69 0.12
C ALA A 94 11.05 -6.27 -1.31
N ARG A 95 11.07 -7.60 -1.46
CA ARG A 95 10.89 -8.25 -2.77
C ARG A 95 9.53 -7.99 -3.39
N GLN A 96 8.48 -7.94 -2.57
CA GLN A 96 7.14 -7.62 -3.06
C GLN A 96 7.02 -6.14 -3.45
N VAL A 97 7.65 -5.22 -2.69
CA VAL A 97 7.72 -3.79 -3.08
C VAL A 97 8.47 -3.61 -4.39
N GLU A 98 9.61 -4.28 -4.57
CA GLU A 98 10.39 -4.26 -5.82
C GLU A 98 9.57 -4.74 -7.02
N ALA A 99 8.77 -5.79 -6.85
CA ALA A 99 7.98 -6.39 -7.93
C ALA A 99 6.68 -5.63 -8.24
N LEU A 100 6.02 -5.09 -7.22
CA LEU A 100 4.65 -4.57 -7.32
C LEU A 100 4.58 -3.04 -7.28
N GLY A 101 5.59 -2.38 -6.72
CA GLY A 101 5.63 -0.93 -6.59
C GLY A 101 5.85 -0.22 -7.93
N ALA A 102 5.02 0.76 -8.22
CA ALA A 102 5.14 1.61 -9.40
C ALA A 102 5.14 3.11 -9.03
N PRO A 103 5.68 3.99 -9.89
CA PRO A 103 5.61 5.44 -9.67
C PRO A 103 4.18 5.92 -9.38
N GLY A 104 4.00 6.61 -8.26
CA GLY A 104 2.69 7.08 -7.79
C GLY A 104 2.02 6.19 -6.75
N ASP A 105 2.54 4.99 -6.48
CA ASP A 105 2.12 4.15 -5.35
C ASP A 105 2.60 4.71 -4.01
N VAL A 106 2.01 4.23 -2.91
CA VAL A 106 2.44 4.58 -1.54
C VAL A 106 2.68 3.30 -0.75
N LEU A 107 3.78 3.25 0.00
CA LEU A 107 4.00 2.21 1.00
C LEU A 107 3.54 2.68 2.38
N LEU A 108 2.63 1.93 3.00
CA LEU A 108 2.28 2.01 4.43
C LEU A 108 2.97 0.87 5.18
N ALA A 109 3.99 1.22 5.97
CA ALA A 109 4.73 0.29 6.81
C ALA A 109 4.25 0.38 8.27
N ILE A 110 3.98 -0.76 8.91
CA ILE A 110 3.49 -0.83 10.29
C ILE A 110 4.43 -1.71 11.12
N THR A 111 5.04 -1.13 12.16
CA THR A 111 5.90 -1.86 13.11
C THR A 111 5.85 -1.21 14.48
N THR A 112 5.31 -1.89 15.49
CA THR A 112 5.22 -1.33 16.84
C THR A 112 6.58 -1.01 17.47
N SER A 113 7.61 -1.77 17.12
CA SER A 113 8.93 -1.67 17.72
C SER A 113 9.91 -0.77 16.99
N GLY A 114 9.60 -0.36 15.74
CA GLY A 114 10.54 0.36 14.87
C GLY A 114 11.71 -0.48 14.33
N ARG A 115 11.88 -1.74 14.76
CA ARG A 115 13.12 -2.53 14.52
C ARG A 115 12.95 -3.74 13.61
N SER A 116 11.74 -3.97 13.08
CA SER A 116 11.44 -5.12 12.23
C SER A 116 12.22 -5.03 10.91
N ARG A 117 13.33 -5.78 10.78
CA ARG A 117 14.25 -5.70 9.62
C ARG A 117 13.53 -5.85 8.27
N ASN A 118 12.51 -6.70 8.20
CA ASN A 118 11.72 -6.88 6.98
C ASN A 118 10.84 -5.68 6.61
N VAL A 119 10.32 -4.95 7.60
CA VAL A 119 9.59 -3.69 7.39
C VAL A 119 10.58 -2.57 7.01
N LEU A 120 11.74 -2.52 7.66
CA LEU A 120 12.80 -1.54 7.34
C LEU A 120 13.34 -1.73 5.91
N ALA A 121 13.56 -2.98 5.50
CA ALA A 121 13.97 -3.29 4.13
C ALA A 121 12.91 -2.86 3.11
N ALA A 122 11.61 -3.02 3.42
CA ALA A 122 10.53 -2.55 2.56
C ALA A 122 10.50 -1.02 2.42
N LEU A 123 10.67 -0.29 3.52
CA LEU A 123 10.79 1.18 3.50
C LEU A 123 11.94 1.63 2.62
N GLU A 124 13.11 1.02 2.77
CA GLU A 124 14.29 1.37 1.98
C GLU A 124 14.08 1.05 0.49
N THR A 125 13.52 -0.11 0.15
CA THR A 125 13.19 -0.46 -1.24
C THR A 125 12.15 0.50 -1.84
N ALA A 126 11.12 0.88 -1.08
CA ALA A 126 10.12 1.86 -1.54
C ALA A 126 10.76 3.22 -1.82
N ARG A 127 11.62 3.69 -0.92
CA ARG A 127 12.36 4.96 -1.08
C ARG A 127 13.27 4.94 -2.31
N GLN A 128 14.00 3.84 -2.52
CA GLN A 128 14.86 3.66 -3.70
C GLN A 128 14.06 3.66 -5.02
N ALA A 129 12.86 3.10 -5.00
CA ALA A 129 11.94 3.12 -6.13
C ALA A 129 11.11 4.42 -6.25
N GLY A 130 11.33 5.41 -5.37
CA GLY A 130 10.66 6.71 -5.40
C GLY A 130 9.20 6.70 -4.95
N LEU A 131 8.77 5.67 -4.21
CA LEU A 131 7.44 5.61 -3.62
C LEU A 131 7.41 6.46 -2.34
N PRO A 132 6.40 7.35 -2.16
CA PRO A 132 6.12 7.92 -0.85
C PRO A 132 5.91 6.84 0.22
N THR A 133 6.45 7.08 1.41
CA THR A 133 6.47 6.15 2.53
C THR A 133 5.78 6.73 3.76
N ILE A 134 4.91 5.93 4.38
CA ILE A 134 4.27 6.23 5.65
C ILE A 134 4.63 5.14 6.64
N LEU A 135 5.07 5.52 7.82
CA LEU A 135 5.41 4.61 8.90
C LEU A 135 4.51 4.82 10.12
N LEU A 136 3.81 3.76 10.54
CA LEU A 136 3.20 3.68 11.86
C LEU A 136 4.10 2.90 12.81
N THR A 137 4.51 3.53 13.91
CA THR A 137 5.39 2.87 14.89
C THR A 137 5.11 3.30 16.33
N GLY A 138 5.82 2.67 17.29
CA GLY A 138 5.85 3.09 18.69
C GLY A 138 7.02 4.03 18.96
N ALA A 139 7.32 4.27 20.24
CA ALA A 139 8.39 5.16 20.65
C ALA A 139 9.77 4.49 20.54
N ASP A 140 10.55 4.88 19.53
CA ASP A 140 11.94 4.43 19.32
C ASP A 140 12.88 5.66 19.18
N PRO A 141 13.97 5.76 19.96
CA PRO A 141 14.94 6.85 19.81
C PRO A 141 15.71 6.81 18.48
N SER A 142 15.76 5.66 17.81
CA SER A 142 16.44 5.41 16.54
C SER A 142 15.46 5.29 15.37
N GLN A 143 14.34 6.01 15.46
CA GLN A 143 13.22 5.91 14.55
C GLN A 143 13.64 5.86 13.08
N PRO A 144 13.23 4.82 12.33
CA PRO A 144 13.63 4.67 10.94
C PRO A 144 13.00 5.78 10.08
N ALA A 145 13.72 6.15 9.02
CA ALA A 145 13.29 7.21 8.12
C ALA A 145 12.12 6.74 7.24
N ALA A 146 11.12 7.61 7.12
CA ALA A 146 10.05 7.58 6.14
C ALA A 146 9.61 9.03 5.85
N ASP A 147 8.88 9.27 4.76
CA ASP A 147 8.41 10.61 4.43
C ASP A 147 7.42 11.14 5.48
N ILE A 148 6.59 10.24 6.02
CA ILE A 148 5.68 10.54 7.13
C ILE A 148 5.86 9.46 8.20
N VAL A 149 6.16 9.89 9.42
CA VAL A 149 6.25 9.00 10.58
C VAL A 149 5.19 9.37 11.61
N ILE A 150 4.38 8.40 12.01
CA ILE A 150 3.39 8.52 13.09
C ILE A 150 3.83 7.62 14.23
N ALA A 151 4.47 8.22 15.22
CA ALA A 151 5.04 7.54 16.38
C ALA A 151 4.06 7.61 17.57
N VAL A 152 3.51 6.47 17.96
CA VAL A 152 2.72 6.37 19.20
C VAL A 152 3.68 6.52 20.38
N PRO A 153 3.41 7.41 21.37
CA PRO A 153 4.30 7.66 22.51
C PRO A 153 4.25 6.52 23.55
N SER A 154 4.48 5.29 23.12
CA SER A 154 4.47 4.08 23.93
C SER A 154 5.43 3.05 23.36
N ARG A 155 6.01 2.25 24.24
CA ARG A 155 6.81 1.05 23.89
C ARG A 155 6.05 -0.25 24.13
N HIS A 156 4.83 -0.18 24.66
CA HIS A 156 3.98 -1.35 24.88
C HIS A 156 3.27 -1.75 23.59
N THR A 157 3.70 -2.85 22.98
CA THR A 157 3.19 -3.36 21.69
C THR A 157 1.67 -3.33 21.59
N GLN A 158 0.94 -3.84 22.59
CA GLN A 158 -0.52 -3.89 22.58
C GLN A 158 -1.15 -2.49 22.55
N ARG A 159 -0.62 -1.54 23.34
CA ARG A 159 -1.10 -0.16 23.35
C ARG A 159 -0.78 0.56 22.04
N VAL A 160 0.37 0.24 21.45
CA VAL A 160 0.74 0.77 20.13
C VAL A 160 -0.22 0.24 19.06
N GLN A 161 -0.57 -1.05 19.08
CA GLN A 161 -1.53 -1.65 18.14
C GLN A 161 -2.93 -1.04 18.27
N GLU A 162 -3.43 -0.86 19.49
CA GLU A 162 -4.73 -0.21 19.73
C GLU A 162 -4.78 1.20 19.11
N VAL A 163 -3.71 1.98 19.28
CA VAL A 163 -3.61 3.34 18.71
C VAL A 163 -3.39 3.30 17.19
N HIS A 164 -2.63 2.35 16.66
CA HIS A 164 -2.47 2.16 15.21
C HIS A 164 -3.83 1.89 14.55
N MET A 165 -4.67 1.03 15.12
CA MET A 165 -6.01 0.79 14.58
C MET A 165 -6.85 2.07 14.53
N ALA A 166 -6.86 2.87 15.61
CA ALA A 166 -7.58 4.14 15.64
C ALA A 166 -7.05 5.16 14.60
N ILE A 167 -5.73 5.19 14.38
CA ILE A 167 -5.09 6.00 13.33
C ILE A 167 -5.55 5.52 11.95
N LEU A 168 -5.55 4.21 11.71
CA LEU A 168 -5.96 3.63 10.43
C LEU A 168 -7.43 3.92 10.12
N HIS A 169 -8.33 3.80 11.11
CA HIS A 169 -9.73 4.22 10.95
C HIS A 169 -9.85 5.70 10.62
N SER A 170 -9.13 6.57 11.33
CA SER A 170 -9.11 8.01 11.04
C SER A 170 -8.59 8.33 9.62
N LEU A 171 -7.61 7.55 9.13
CA LEU A 171 -7.11 7.67 7.76
C LEU A 171 -8.17 7.22 6.75
N CYS A 172 -8.85 6.10 7.00
CA CYS A 172 -9.96 5.62 6.17
C CYS A 172 -11.08 6.66 6.08
N GLU A 173 -11.53 7.23 7.20
CA GLU A 173 -12.57 8.27 7.22
C GLU A 173 -12.18 9.48 6.38
N ARG A 174 -10.94 9.96 6.50
CA ARG A 174 -10.46 11.11 5.72
C ARG A 174 -10.34 10.80 4.23
N ILE A 175 -9.88 9.60 3.88
CA ILE A 175 -9.81 9.14 2.49
C ILE A 175 -11.22 9.02 1.91
N GLU A 176 -12.15 8.46 2.66
CA GLU A 176 -13.54 8.29 2.25
C GLU A 176 -14.22 9.65 2.03
N ALA A 177 -14.09 10.59 2.98
CA ALA A 177 -14.62 11.95 2.83
C ALA A 177 -14.06 12.65 1.58
N HIS A 178 -12.77 12.45 1.28
CA HIS A 178 -12.12 12.99 0.08
C HIS A 178 -12.78 12.46 -1.20
N PHE A 179 -13.04 11.16 -1.29
CA PHE A 179 -13.61 10.55 -2.50
C PHE A 179 -15.14 10.69 -2.64
N VAL A 180 -15.87 10.81 -1.53
CA VAL A 180 -17.31 11.10 -1.55
C VAL A 180 -17.57 12.53 -2.05
N CYS A 181 -16.82 13.52 -1.55
CA CYS A 181 -16.95 14.91 -2.01
C CYS A 181 -16.62 15.05 -3.51
N GLU A 182 -15.59 14.35 -4.00
CA GLU A 182 -15.29 14.32 -5.43
C GLU A 182 -16.43 13.76 -6.28
N ALA A 183 -17.16 12.75 -5.80
CA ALA A 183 -18.28 12.18 -6.55
C ALA A 183 -19.44 13.18 -6.68
N GLN A 184 -19.76 13.91 -5.60
CA GLN A 184 -20.84 14.90 -5.60
C GLN A 184 -20.55 16.10 -6.52
N ASN A 185 -19.28 16.54 -6.59
CA ASN A 185 -18.89 17.65 -7.46
C ASN A 185 -18.91 17.28 -8.95
N ARG A 186 -18.74 15.99 -9.31
CA ARG A 186 -18.85 15.54 -10.72
C ARG A 186 -20.29 15.39 -11.21
N THR A 187 -21.27 15.31 -10.32
CA THR A 187 -22.69 15.21 -10.68
C THR A 187 -23.35 16.58 -10.87
N THR A 188 -22.65 17.66 -10.54
CA THR A 188 -23.16 19.04 -10.56
C THR A 188 -22.56 19.91 -11.68
N GLU A 189 -21.67 19.34 -12.51
CA GLU A 189 -21.18 19.90 -13.78
C GLU A 189 -21.85 19.19 -14.96
#